data_AF-A0A9P7YZN7-F1
#
_entry.id   AF-A0A9P7YZN7-F1
#
_cell.length_a   1.000
_cell.length_b   1.000
_cell.length_c   1.000
_cell.angle_alpha   90.00
_cell.angle_beta   90.00
_cell.angle_gamma   90.00
#
_symmetry.space_group_name_H-M   'P 1'
#
loop_
_entity.id
_entity.type
_entity.pdbx_description
1 polymer ?
#
loop_
_entity_poly.entity_id
_entity_poly.type
_entity_poly.pdbx_seq_one_letter_code
_entity_poly.pdbx_strand_id
1 'polypeptide(L)'
;MGIHRALNFKGILYEPVKLSFPGMKPKCEELLDMAAPCADDTVPIIEFLGVNYKALNDLPAILNLFNARFTQNDGFRDLPGVGRSCAAECDRNDITELKGGEEAKVLEGLGSNREPLKQHMASEDDTEEPTYIDFRDAGMVKRIETSSAEKYKVLMDLYGDDIITELMQNVDK
;
A
#
# COMPACT_ATOMS: atom_id res chain seq x y z
N MET A 1 -2.42 3.51 3.55
CA MET A 1 -3.77 3.01 3.22
C MET A 1 -3.77 1.54 2.79
N GLY A 2 -2.80 1.08 1.97
CA GLY A 2 -2.74 -0.32 1.52
C GLY A 2 -2.63 -1.39 2.62
N ILE A 3 -1.91 -1.13 3.71
CA ILE A 3 -1.79 -2.10 4.83
C ILE A 3 -3.13 -2.43 5.49
N HIS A 4 -4.01 -1.45 5.71
CA HIS A 4 -5.32 -1.71 6.32
C HIS A 4 -6.17 -2.65 5.45
N ARG A 5 -6.12 -2.47 4.13
CA ARG A 5 -6.82 -3.34 3.18
C ARG A 5 -6.23 -4.75 3.20
N ALA A 6 -4.90 -4.89 3.22
CA ALA A 6 -4.23 -6.19 3.33
C ALA A 6 -4.59 -6.94 4.64
N LEU A 7 -4.65 -6.24 5.77
CA LEU A 7 -5.08 -6.81 7.05
C LEU A 7 -6.54 -7.29 6.99
N ASN A 8 -7.44 -6.46 6.45
CA ASN A 8 -8.85 -6.80 6.29
C ASN A 8 -9.02 -8.02 5.37
N PHE A 9 -8.33 -8.05 4.23
CA PHE A 9 -8.42 -9.15 3.26
C PHE A 9 -7.97 -10.49 3.87
N LYS A 10 -6.83 -10.49 4.59
CA LYS A 10 -6.39 -11.70 5.29
C LYS A 10 -7.32 -12.11 6.44
N GLY A 11 -8.19 -11.21 6.92
CA GLY A 11 -9.04 -11.43 8.09
C GLY A 11 -8.28 -11.29 9.42
N ILE A 12 -7.18 -10.52 9.43
CA ILE A 12 -6.37 -10.31 10.62
C ILE A 12 -7.03 -9.22 11.48
N LEU A 13 -7.24 -9.50 12.77
CA LEU A 13 -7.70 -8.50 13.73
C LEU A 13 -6.56 -7.55 14.10
N TYR A 14 -6.84 -6.26 14.11
CA TYR A 14 -5.88 -5.22 14.48
C TYR A 14 -6.59 -4.04 15.14
N GLU A 15 -5.81 -3.25 15.89
CA GLU A 15 -6.25 -1.99 16.47
C GLU A 15 -5.46 -0.83 15.85
N PRO A 16 -6.13 0.10 15.13
CA PRO A 16 -5.45 1.26 14.56
C PRO A 16 -5.14 2.32 15.63
N VAL A 17 -3.85 2.56 15.88
CA VAL A 17 -3.39 3.65 16.75
C VAL A 17 -3.03 4.86 15.89
N LYS A 18 -3.70 5.99 16.12
CA LYS A 18 -3.39 7.25 15.44
C LYS A 18 -2.26 7.97 16.16
N LEU A 19 -1.17 8.25 15.45
CA LEU A 19 -0.06 9.05 15.94
C LEU A 19 -0.05 10.42 15.25
N SER A 20 0.27 11.46 16.01
CA SER A 20 0.60 12.75 15.42
C SER A 20 1.98 12.68 14.76
N PHE A 21 2.25 13.49 13.73
CA PHE A 21 3.58 13.55 13.10
C PHE A 21 4.73 13.71 14.12
N PRO A 22 4.66 14.62 15.11
CA PRO A 22 5.70 14.72 16.13
C PRO A 22 5.84 13.48 17.03
N GLY A 23 4.78 12.68 17.14
CA GLY A 23 4.75 11.45 17.95
C GLY A 23 5.19 10.19 17.19
N MET A 24 5.37 10.24 15.87
CA MET A 24 5.75 9.07 15.07
C MET A 24 7.15 8.57 15.41
N LYS A 25 8.15 9.45 15.34
CA LYS A 25 9.54 9.08 15.61
C LYS A 25 9.76 8.56 17.04
N PRO A 26 9.30 9.25 18.11
CA PRO A 26 9.45 8.73 19.47
C PRO A 26 8.81 7.35 19.63
N LYS A 27 7.64 7.12 19.01
CA LYS A 27 6.98 5.81 19.09
C LYS A 27 7.70 4.74 18.28
N CYS A 28 8.27 5.10 17.12
CA CYS A 28 9.12 4.22 16.33
C CYS A 28 10.34 3.77 17.16
N GLU A 29 11.05 4.73 17.77
CA GLU A 29 12.24 4.47 18.60
C GLU A 29 11.92 3.69 19.88
N GLU A 30 10.71 3.85 20.43
CA GLU A 30 10.24 3.07 21.59
C GLU A 30 10.02 1.59 21.23
N LEU A 31 9.46 1.32 20.04
CA LEU A 31 8.99 0.00 19.65
C LEU A 31 10.05 -0.83 18.92
N LEU A 32 10.91 -0.18 18.15
CA LEU A 32 11.90 -0.85 17.30
C LEU A 32 13.26 -0.89 18.01
N ASP A 33 13.88 -2.07 18.04
CA ASP A 33 15.28 -2.18 18.43
C ASP A 33 16.16 -1.31 17.53
N MET A 34 17.24 -0.75 18.11
CA MET A 34 18.15 0.27 17.54
C MET A 34 18.77 -0.04 16.15
N ALA A 35 18.47 -1.21 15.57
CA ALA A 35 18.94 -1.66 14.26
C ALA A 35 18.14 -1.09 13.07
N ALA A 36 16.91 -0.59 13.29
CA ALA A 36 16.10 0.00 12.23
C ALA A 36 16.09 1.53 12.34
N PRO A 37 16.52 2.29 11.32
CA PRO A 37 16.43 3.74 11.36
C PRO A 37 14.95 4.17 11.38
N CYS A 38 14.57 4.91 12.41
CA CYS A 38 13.30 5.62 12.47
C CYS A 38 13.44 6.96 11.74
N ALA A 39 12.98 7.00 10.50
CA ALA A 39 12.87 8.27 9.77
C ALA A 39 11.67 9.07 10.29
N ASP A 40 11.74 10.39 10.17
CA ASP A 40 10.74 11.33 10.68
C ASP A 40 9.34 11.14 10.02
N ASP A 41 9.27 10.33 8.96
CA ASP A 41 8.12 10.06 8.10
C ASP A 41 7.76 8.56 7.93
N THR A 42 8.42 7.65 8.65
CA THR A 42 8.19 6.20 8.49
C THR A 42 6.93 5.70 9.20
N VAL A 43 5.81 5.72 8.48
CA VAL A 43 4.63 4.89 8.74
C VAL A 43 4.38 3.97 7.55
N PRO A 44 3.81 2.76 7.74
CA PRO A 44 3.24 2.23 8.98
C PRO A 44 4.27 1.57 9.91
N ILE A 45 4.02 1.67 11.22
CA ILE A 45 4.64 0.84 12.25
C ILE A 45 3.60 -0.20 12.67
N ILE A 46 3.97 -1.48 12.68
CA ILE A 46 3.08 -2.57 13.10
C ILE A 46 3.71 -3.37 14.23
N GLU A 47 2.95 -3.48 15.31
CA GLU A 47 3.24 -4.37 16.42
C GLU A 47 2.50 -5.70 16.25
N PHE A 48 3.24 -6.79 16.16
CA PHE A 48 2.73 -8.15 16.14
C PHE A 48 2.73 -8.69 17.58
N LEU A 49 1.59 -8.64 18.23
CA LEU A 49 1.42 -9.06 19.63
C LEU A 49 1.48 -10.59 19.79
N GLY A 50 1.76 -11.06 21.01
CA GLY A 50 1.78 -12.48 21.39
C GLY A 50 3.14 -12.98 21.87
N VAL A 51 3.30 -14.31 21.96
CA VAL A 51 4.50 -14.99 22.50
C VAL A 51 5.79 -14.67 21.74
N ASN A 52 5.67 -14.24 20.49
CA ASN A 52 6.78 -13.80 19.64
C ASN A 52 6.58 -12.33 19.28
N TYR A 53 6.46 -11.45 20.28
CA TYR A 53 6.31 -10.02 20.05
C TYR A 53 7.33 -9.50 19.03
N LYS A 54 6.87 -8.70 18.07
CA LYS A 54 7.76 -8.08 17.09
C LYS A 54 7.15 -6.78 16.57
N ALA A 55 7.92 -5.70 16.56
CA ALA A 55 7.57 -4.46 15.88
C ALA A 55 8.36 -4.32 14.58
N LEU A 56 7.74 -3.81 13.52
CA LEU A 56 8.38 -3.55 12.23
C LEU A 56 7.86 -2.23 11.64
N ASN A 57 8.75 -1.50 10.96
CA ASN A 57 8.41 -0.34 10.10
C ASN A 57 8.82 -0.55 8.63
N ASP A 58 9.42 -1.69 8.29
CA ASP A 58 9.78 -2.05 6.93
C ASP A 58 8.63 -2.82 6.27
N LEU A 59 8.07 -2.25 5.21
CA LEU A 59 6.89 -2.77 4.54
C LEU A 59 7.10 -4.19 3.97
N PRO A 60 8.17 -4.49 3.20
CA PRO A 60 8.45 -5.86 2.77
C PRO A 60 8.54 -6.86 3.95
N ALA A 61 9.24 -6.51 5.03
CA ALA A 61 9.34 -7.38 6.21
C ALA A 61 8.00 -7.59 6.90
N ILE A 62 7.16 -6.54 6.99
CA ILE A 62 5.80 -6.62 7.54
C ILE A 62 4.96 -7.62 6.74
N LEU A 63 4.94 -7.50 5.41
CA LEU A 63 4.12 -8.34 4.54
C LEU A 63 4.59 -9.80 4.55
N ASN A 64 5.91 -10.03 4.54
CA ASN A 64 6.47 -11.37 4.71
C ASN A 64 6.05 -11.97 6.05
N LEU A 65 6.06 -11.17 7.12
CA LEU A 65 5.65 -11.64 8.45
C LEU A 65 4.15 -11.93 8.53
N PHE A 66 3.30 -11.22 7.77
CA PHE A 66 1.88 -11.57 7.67
C PHE A 66 1.68 -12.97 7.11
N ASN A 67 2.30 -13.31 5.99
CA ASN A 67 2.16 -14.65 5.40
C ASN A 67 2.79 -15.74 6.26
N ALA A 68 3.89 -15.43 6.94
CA ALA A 68 4.55 -16.39 7.83
C ALA A 68 3.76 -16.68 9.12
N ARG A 69 3.03 -15.70 9.67
CA ARG A 69 2.31 -15.85 10.95
C ARG A 69 0.82 -16.16 10.80
N PHE A 70 0.20 -15.73 9.71
CA PHE A 70 -1.24 -15.88 9.48
C PHE A 70 -1.43 -16.73 8.22
N THR A 71 -1.36 -18.04 8.43
CA THR A 71 -1.32 -19.02 7.34
C THR A 71 -2.72 -19.51 6.96
N GLN A 72 -2.85 -20.10 5.77
CA GLN A 72 -4.09 -20.77 5.34
C GLN A 72 -4.49 -21.93 6.24
N ASN A 73 -3.52 -22.63 6.84
CA ASN A 73 -3.79 -23.72 7.79
C ASN A 73 -4.47 -23.21 9.07
N ASP A 74 -4.25 -21.94 9.41
CA ASP A 74 -4.87 -21.27 10.56
C ASP A 74 -6.17 -20.52 10.17
N GLY A 75 -6.62 -20.65 8.90
CA GLY A 75 -7.86 -20.06 8.40
C GLY A 75 -7.73 -18.65 7.82
N PHE A 76 -6.51 -18.14 7.62
CA PHE A 76 -6.28 -16.82 7.00
C PHE A 76 -6.09 -16.95 5.48
N ARG A 77 -6.50 -15.93 4.71
CA ARG A 77 -6.23 -15.92 3.25
C ARG A 77 -4.74 -15.74 2.98
N ASP A 78 -4.22 -16.28 1.89
CA ASP A 78 -2.85 -15.97 1.47
C ASP A 78 -2.77 -14.54 0.92
N LEU A 79 -1.63 -13.87 1.04
CA LEU A 79 -1.44 -12.56 0.40
C LEU A 79 -0.40 -12.70 -0.72
N PRO A 80 -0.84 -12.85 -1.98
CA PRO A 80 0.08 -13.04 -3.09
C PRO A 80 0.84 -11.76 -3.44
N GLY A 81 1.98 -11.94 -4.10
CA GLY A 81 2.80 -10.83 -4.61
C GLY A 81 3.77 -10.20 -3.60
N VAL A 82 3.82 -10.70 -2.37
CA VAL A 82 4.81 -10.28 -1.36
C VAL A 82 6.22 -10.65 -1.85
N GLY A 83 7.08 -9.66 -2.06
CA GLY A 83 8.44 -9.85 -2.55
C GLY A 83 8.62 -9.79 -4.07
N ARG A 84 7.53 -9.64 -4.85
CA ARG A 84 7.69 -9.15 -6.23
C ARG A 84 8.21 -7.72 -6.14
N SER A 85 9.43 -7.46 -6.64
CA SER A 85 9.91 -6.09 -6.79
C SER A 85 8.91 -5.34 -7.66
N CYS A 86 8.47 -4.14 -7.26
CA CYS A 86 7.78 -3.26 -8.19
C CYS A 86 8.68 -3.10 -9.42
N ALA A 87 8.29 -3.72 -10.54
CA ALA A 87 9.14 -3.76 -11.73
C ALA A 87 9.26 -2.39 -12.41
N ALA A 88 8.53 -1.39 -11.94
CA ALA A 88 8.75 0.02 -12.24
C ALA A 88 8.33 0.86 -11.02
N GLU A 89 9.26 1.70 -10.57
CA GLU A 89 9.00 2.94 -9.82
C GLU A 89 8.24 2.81 -8.49
N CYS A 90 8.93 2.26 -7.48
CA CYS A 90 8.68 2.60 -6.07
C CYS A 90 8.98 4.07 -5.72
N ASP A 91 9.42 4.88 -6.69
CA ASP A 91 9.78 6.28 -6.50
C ASP A 91 8.65 7.16 -7.06
N ARG A 92 7.61 7.38 -6.26
CA ARG A 92 6.52 8.29 -6.63
C ARG A 92 6.38 9.35 -5.55
N ASN A 93 6.84 10.55 -5.89
CA ASN A 93 6.32 11.79 -5.33
C ASN A 93 4.78 11.73 -5.45
N ASP A 94 4.09 11.79 -4.32
CA ASP A 94 2.64 11.76 -4.27
C ASP A 94 2.09 13.03 -4.95
N ILE A 95 1.20 12.87 -5.92
CA ILE A 95 0.56 14.00 -6.61
C ILE A 95 -0.19 14.93 -5.63
N THR A 96 -0.51 14.43 -4.43
CA THR A 96 -1.13 15.21 -3.35
C THR A 96 -0.17 16.17 -2.65
N GLU A 97 1.15 15.99 -2.78
CA GLU A 97 2.17 16.77 -2.04
C GLU A 97 2.80 17.91 -2.86
N LEU A 98 2.56 17.94 -4.18
CA LEU A 98 3.12 18.96 -5.06
C LEU A 98 2.30 20.25 -5.11
N LYS A 99 3.01 21.39 -5.09
CA LYS A 99 2.45 22.75 -5.29
C LYS A 99 3.22 23.45 -6.41
N GLY A 100 2.52 24.20 -7.27
CA GLY A 100 3.14 25.19 -8.17
C GLY A 100 3.70 24.67 -9.50
N GLY A 101 3.09 23.64 -10.11
CA GLY A 101 3.37 23.27 -11.51
C GLY A 101 4.29 22.06 -11.73
N GLU A 102 4.75 21.40 -10.68
CA GLU A 102 5.49 20.11 -10.77
C GLU A 102 4.59 18.91 -11.11
N GLU A 103 3.27 19.12 -11.08
CA GLU A 103 2.23 18.11 -11.32
C GLU A 103 2.33 17.48 -12.71
N ALA A 104 2.75 18.23 -13.74
CA ALA A 104 2.87 17.73 -15.10
C ALA A 104 3.92 16.61 -15.25
N LYS A 105 5.06 16.71 -14.53
CA LYS A 105 6.11 15.67 -14.56
C LYS A 105 5.67 14.40 -13.84
N VAL A 106 4.95 14.56 -12.72
CA VAL A 106 4.38 13.41 -12.02
C VAL A 106 3.32 12.75 -12.87
N LEU A 107 2.42 13.52 -13.50
CA LEU A 107 1.41 13.00 -14.43
C LEU A 107 2.03 12.25 -15.62
N GLU A 108 3.16 12.73 -16.17
CA GLU A 108 3.93 12.04 -17.21
C GLU A 108 4.50 10.70 -16.71
N GLY A 109 5.03 10.66 -15.48
CA GLY A 109 5.46 9.42 -14.82
C GLY A 109 4.28 8.47 -14.51
N LEU A 110 3.12 8.99 -14.10
CA LEU A 110 1.92 8.16 -13.90
C LEU A 110 1.46 7.55 -15.22
N GLY A 111 1.45 8.33 -16.30
CA GLY A 111 1.12 7.87 -17.64
C GLY A 111 2.06 6.77 -18.13
N SER A 112 3.35 6.88 -17.80
CA SER A 112 4.36 5.86 -18.12
C SER A 112 4.14 4.54 -17.36
N ASN A 113 3.56 4.60 -16.16
CA ASN A 113 3.18 3.43 -15.36
C ASN A 113 1.83 2.80 -15.76
N ARG A 114 1.12 3.39 -16.75
CA ARG A 114 -0.17 2.87 -17.22
C ARG A 114 -0.07 1.50 -17.86
N GLU A 115 0.91 1.30 -18.73
CA GLU A 115 1.06 0.04 -19.47
C GLU A 115 1.50 -1.11 -18.56
N PRO A 116 2.46 -0.93 -17.63
CA PRO A 116 2.75 -1.92 -16.59
C PRO A 116 1.52 -2.29 -15.73
N LEU A 117 0.70 -1.32 -15.32
CA LEU A 117 -0.53 -1.59 -14.54
C LEU A 117 -1.54 -2.41 -15.36
N LYS A 118 -1.75 -2.06 -16.64
CA LYS A 118 -2.60 -2.83 -17.55
C LYS A 118 -2.10 -4.25 -17.74
N GLN A 119 -0.80 -4.42 -17.96
CA GLN A 119 -0.19 -5.74 -18.13
C GLN A 119 -0.30 -6.57 -16.85
N HIS A 120 -0.12 -5.95 -15.69
CA HIS A 120 -0.33 -6.58 -14.39
C HIS A 120 -1.77 -7.07 -14.25
N MET A 121 -2.76 -6.18 -14.41
CA MET A 121 -4.18 -6.54 -14.31
C MET A 121 -4.58 -7.61 -15.32
N ALA A 122 -4.13 -7.51 -16.57
CA ALA A 122 -4.39 -8.51 -17.62
C ALA A 122 -3.68 -9.85 -17.36
N SER A 123 -2.53 -9.86 -16.67
CA SER A 123 -1.82 -11.08 -16.30
C SER A 123 -2.41 -11.78 -15.06
N GLU A 124 -3.19 -11.06 -14.27
CA GLU A 124 -3.82 -11.55 -13.03
C GLU A 124 -5.29 -11.98 -13.21
N ASP A 125 -5.85 -11.83 -14.42
CA ASP A 125 -7.19 -12.31 -14.81
C ASP A 125 -7.40 -13.82 -14.53
N ASP A 126 -6.32 -14.61 -14.42
CA ASP A 126 -6.38 -16.05 -14.10
C ASP A 126 -6.29 -16.37 -12.59
N THR A 127 -6.06 -15.38 -11.71
CA THR A 127 -5.80 -15.63 -10.27
C THR A 127 -6.95 -15.29 -9.33
N GLU A 128 -8.01 -14.59 -9.79
CA GLU A 128 -9.23 -14.12 -9.08
C GLU A 128 -9.02 -13.36 -7.75
N GLU A 129 -7.87 -13.48 -7.08
CA GLU A 129 -7.52 -12.93 -5.78
C GLU A 129 -6.62 -11.69 -5.91
N PRO A 130 -6.92 -10.60 -5.17
CA PRO A 130 -6.07 -9.41 -5.15
C PRO A 130 -4.71 -9.66 -4.50
N THR A 131 -3.66 -9.09 -5.08
CA THR A 131 -2.30 -9.06 -4.53
C THR A 131 -2.07 -7.85 -3.64
N TYR A 132 -0.92 -7.84 -2.94
CA TYR A 132 -0.49 -6.63 -2.22
C TYR A 132 -0.35 -5.39 -3.13
N ILE A 133 0.04 -5.59 -4.39
CA ILE A 133 0.22 -4.50 -5.36
C ILE A 133 -1.13 -3.81 -5.60
N ASP A 134 -2.20 -4.60 -5.76
CA ASP A 134 -3.56 -4.07 -5.94
C ASP A 134 -4.00 -3.25 -4.72
N PHE A 135 -3.77 -3.74 -3.50
CA PHE A 135 -4.11 -3.01 -2.28
C PHE A 135 -3.33 -1.70 -2.13
N ARG A 136 -2.07 -1.67 -2.54
CA ARG A 136 -1.24 -0.44 -2.54
C ARG A 136 -1.80 0.57 -3.55
N ASP A 137 -2.04 0.14 -4.78
CA ASP A 137 -2.47 1.02 -5.87
C ASP A 137 -3.89 1.57 -5.60
N ALA A 138 -4.81 0.73 -5.14
CA ALA A 138 -6.12 1.16 -4.66
C ALA A 138 -6.01 2.15 -3.47
N GLY A 139 -5.03 1.95 -2.59
CA GLY A 139 -4.73 2.87 -1.50
C GLY A 139 -4.27 4.25 -1.98
N MET A 140 -3.47 4.30 -3.04
CA MET A 140 -3.04 5.57 -3.67
C MET A 140 -4.22 6.27 -4.35
N VAL A 141 -5.00 5.55 -5.16
CA VAL A 141 -6.21 6.05 -5.81
C VAL A 141 -7.13 6.70 -4.77
N LYS A 142 -7.40 6.00 -3.65
CA LYS A 142 -8.28 6.49 -2.59
C LYS A 142 -7.71 7.70 -1.84
N ARG A 143 -6.37 7.79 -1.67
CA ARG A 143 -5.70 8.97 -1.10
C ARG A 143 -5.93 10.18 -2.00
N ILE A 144 -5.75 10.03 -3.31
CA ILE A 144 -5.95 11.11 -4.29
C ILE A 144 -7.42 11.55 -4.30
N GLU A 145 -8.36 10.59 -4.40
CA GLU A 145 -9.81 10.83 -4.36
C GLU A 145 -10.20 11.66 -3.13
N THR A 146 -9.68 11.31 -1.96
CA THR A 146 -10.00 11.99 -0.70
C THR A 146 -9.34 13.37 -0.60
N SER A 147 -8.20 13.56 -1.25
CA SER A 147 -7.38 14.78 -1.13
C SER A 147 -7.76 15.84 -2.16
N SER A 148 -8.18 15.44 -3.36
CA SER A 148 -8.60 16.36 -4.43
C SER A 148 -9.43 15.66 -5.50
N ALA A 149 -10.68 16.08 -5.63
CA ALA A 149 -11.58 15.60 -6.69
C ALA A 149 -11.06 15.94 -8.10
N GLU A 150 -10.39 17.08 -8.27
CA GLU A 150 -9.81 17.49 -9.55
C GLU A 150 -8.67 16.55 -9.96
N LYS A 151 -7.74 16.27 -9.04
CA LYS A 151 -6.61 15.36 -9.30
C LYS A 151 -7.08 13.93 -9.52
N TYR A 152 -8.13 13.52 -8.80
CA TYR A 152 -8.77 12.23 -9.02
C TYR A 152 -9.34 12.10 -10.43
N LYS A 153 -10.05 13.12 -10.92
CA LYS A 153 -10.57 13.11 -12.29
C LYS A 153 -9.44 13.00 -13.33
N VAL A 154 -8.34 13.73 -13.15
CA VAL A 154 -7.18 13.63 -14.05
C VAL A 154 -6.58 12.22 -14.05
N LEU A 155 -6.52 11.57 -12.87
CA LEU A 155 -6.06 10.18 -12.77
C LEU A 155 -6.98 9.21 -13.51
N MET A 156 -8.29 9.38 -13.35
CA MET A 156 -9.32 8.60 -14.03
C MET A 156 -9.21 8.73 -15.56
N ASP A 157 -9.11 9.95 -16.07
CA ASP A 157 -8.94 10.24 -17.50
C ASP A 157 -7.63 9.63 -18.07
N LEU A 158 -6.56 9.57 -17.27
CA LEU A 158 -5.24 9.10 -17.70
C LEU A 158 -5.16 7.58 -17.84
N TYR A 159 -5.65 6.84 -16.83
CA TYR A 159 -5.58 5.38 -16.84
C TYR A 159 -6.74 4.76 -17.64
N GLY A 160 -7.93 5.36 -17.54
CA GLY A 160 -9.21 4.82 -17.99
C GLY A 160 -10.11 4.53 -16.79
N ASP A 161 -11.37 4.99 -16.84
CA ASP A 161 -12.35 4.83 -15.76
C ASP A 161 -12.60 3.36 -15.40
N ASP A 162 -12.57 2.49 -16.40
CA ASP A 162 -12.76 1.04 -16.30
C ASP A 162 -11.69 0.38 -15.43
N ILE A 163 -10.41 0.68 -15.69
CA ILE A 163 -9.26 0.09 -14.99
C ILE A 163 -9.27 0.41 -13.51
N ILE A 164 -9.50 1.68 -13.16
CA ILE A 164 -9.53 2.07 -11.74
C ILE A 164 -10.76 1.49 -11.07
N THR A 165 -11.91 1.43 -11.77
CA THR A 165 -13.12 0.81 -11.22
C THR A 165 -12.92 -0.69 -10.94
N GLU A 166 -12.33 -1.42 -11.89
CA GLU A 166 -12.02 -2.85 -11.75
C GLU A 166 -11.03 -3.10 -10.60
N LEU A 167 -9.95 -2.31 -10.51
CA LEU A 167 -9.00 -2.38 -9.40
C LEU A 167 -9.70 -2.19 -8.05
N MET A 168 -10.52 -1.16 -7.93
CA MET A 168 -11.24 -0.86 -6.69
C MET A 168 -12.24 -1.96 -6.32
N GLN A 169 -12.94 -2.53 -7.31
CA GLN A 169 -13.84 -3.65 -7.10
C GLN A 169 -13.08 -4.91 -6.68
N ASN A 170 -11.90 -5.18 -7.26
CA ASN A 170 -11.11 -6.36 -6.96
C ASN A 170 -10.64 -6.39 -5.49
N VAL A 171 -10.21 -5.23 -4.97
CA VAL A 171 -9.73 -5.12 -3.58
C VAL A 171 -10.84 -5.02 -2.52
N ASP A 172 -12.10 -4.86 -2.93
CA ASP A 172 -13.25 -4.76 -2.03
C ASP A 172 -14.03 -6.11 -1.90
N LYS A 173 -13.57 -7.18 -2.58
CA LYS A 173 -14.11 -8.55 -2.48
C LYS A 173 -13.83 -9.23 -1.13
#